data_AF-A0A4Q9HP03-F1
#
_entry.id   AF-A0A4Q9HP03-F1
#
_cell.length_a   1.000
_cell.length_b   1.000
_cell.length_c   1.000
_cell.angle_alpha   90.00
_cell.angle_beta   90.00
_cell.angle_gamma   90.00
#
_symmetry.space_group_name_H-M   'P 1'
#
loop_
_entity.id
_entity.type
_entity.pdbx_description
1 polymer ?
#
loop_
_entity_poly.entity_id
_entity_poly.type
_entity_poly.pdbx_seq_one_letter_code
_entity_poly.pdbx_strand_id
1 'polypeptide(L)'
;MGLLLDVADTAVTRQTAEALARVGTMPAVRLIALAVAGADDSHGDWMQTGVHDALMGQDGVPDIAAVCGQLARDPEAAVRRGAAEILAWTDDTTS
;
A
#
# COMPACT_ATOMS: atom_id res chain seq x y z
N MET A 1 -8.45 -6.01 10.24
CA MET A 1 -7.42 -5.02 10.63
C MET A 1 -6.36 -5.57 11.59
N GLY A 2 -6.55 -6.72 12.25
CA GLY A 2 -5.58 -7.24 13.25
C GLY A 2 -4.37 -8.02 12.74
N LEU A 3 -4.21 -8.22 11.42
CA LEU A 3 -3.05 -8.93 10.85
C LEU A 3 -2.02 -8.00 10.18
N LEU A 4 -2.42 -6.77 9.85
CA LEU A 4 -1.61 -5.80 9.11
C LEU A 4 -0.99 -4.73 10.03
N LEU A 5 -1.41 -4.71 11.30
CA LEU A 5 -1.00 -3.76 12.33
C LEU A 5 -0.61 -4.51 13.61
N ASP A 6 0.08 -5.64 13.46
CA ASP A 6 0.68 -6.30 14.63
C ASP A 6 2.03 -5.63 14.92
N VAL A 7 2.05 -4.85 15.99
CA VAL A 7 3.22 -4.09 16.46
C VAL A 7 4.41 -5.00 16.82
N ALA A 8 4.16 -6.30 17.05
CA ALA A 8 5.20 -7.27 17.35
C ALA A 8 5.86 -7.85 16.09
N ASP A 9 5.31 -7.65 14.89
CA ASP A 9 5.79 -8.32 13.68
C ASP A 9 5.75 -7.42 12.42
N THR A 10 6.63 -6.42 12.41
CA THR A 10 6.80 -5.49 11.28
C THR A 10 7.23 -6.18 9.98
N ALA A 11 7.84 -7.37 10.07
CA ALA A 11 8.16 -8.20 8.92
C ALA A 11 6.89 -8.73 8.22
N VAL A 12 5.85 -9.07 8.99
CA VAL A 12 4.53 -9.49 8.46
C VAL A 12 3.82 -8.31 7.80
N THR A 13 3.94 -7.10 8.35
CA THR A 13 3.40 -5.88 7.73
C THR A 13 4.01 -5.66 6.34
N ARG A 14 5.35 -5.72 6.21
CA ARG A 14 6.05 -5.59 4.92
C ARG A 14 5.62 -6.67 3.92
N GLN A 15 5.67 -7.94 4.31
CA GLN A 15 5.32 -9.07 3.42
C GLN A 15 3.86 -9.04 2.98
N THR A 16 2.94 -8.62 3.86
CA THR A 16 1.52 -8.51 3.53
C THR A 16 1.28 -7.37 2.54
N ALA A 17 1.91 -6.21 2.76
CA ALA A 17 1.87 -5.10 1.82
C ALA A 17 2.41 -5.50 0.44
N GLU A 18 3.55 -6.20 0.41
CA GLU A 18 4.16 -6.73 -0.81
C GLU A 18 3.23 -7.69 -1.56
N ALA A 19 2.67 -8.68 -0.87
CA ALA A 19 1.78 -9.66 -1.49
C ALA A 19 0.49 -9.01 -2.06
N LEU A 20 -0.13 -8.10 -1.31
CA LEU A 20 -1.32 -7.38 -1.77
C LEU A 20 -1.00 -6.45 -2.95
N ALA A 21 0.16 -5.80 -2.93
CA ALA A 21 0.62 -4.92 -4.00
C ALA A 21 0.85 -5.72 -5.30
N ARG A 22 1.47 -6.90 -5.21
CA ARG A 22 1.62 -7.83 -6.35
C ARG A 22 0.29 -8.32 -6.91
N VAL A 23 -0.73 -8.49 -6.07
CA VAL A 23 -2.09 -8.80 -6.54
C VAL A 23 -2.66 -7.62 -7.31
N GLY A 24 -2.48 -6.39 -6.82
CA GLY A 24 -2.75 -5.15 -7.55
C GLY A 24 -4.21 -4.90 -7.94
N THR A 25 -5.13 -5.75 -7.51
CA THR A 25 -6.56 -5.58 -7.77
C THR A 25 -7.14 -4.44 -6.94
N MET A 26 -8.23 -3.84 -7.40
CA MET A 26 -8.95 -2.80 -6.67
C MET A 26 -9.21 -3.14 -5.19
N PRO A 27 -9.72 -4.34 -4.82
CA PRO A 27 -9.89 -4.70 -3.42
C PRO A 27 -8.58 -4.80 -2.64
N ALA A 28 -7.50 -5.30 -3.26
CA ALA A 28 -6.20 -5.43 -2.61
C ALA A 28 -5.57 -4.06 -2.32
N VAL A 29 -5.56 -3.16 -3.30
CA VAL A 29 -5.04 -1.80 -3.12
C VAL A 29 -5.90 -1.01 -2.14
N ARG A 30 -7.22 -1.22 -2.12
CA ARG A 30 -8.11 -0.61 -1.12
C ARG A 30 -7.78 -1.07 0.31
N LEU A 31 -7.40 -2.34 0.50
CA LEU A 31 -6.97 -2.85 1.81
C LEU A 31 -5.65 -2.24 2.26
N ILE A 32 -4.69 -2.07 1.34
CA ILE A 32 -3.43 -1.37 1.63
C ILE A 32 -3.75 0.08 2.03
N ALA A 33 -4.54 0.80 1.25
CA ALA A 33 -4.91 2.19 1.53
C ALA A 33 -5.59 2.36 2.90
N LEU A 34 -6.46 1.43 3.30
CA LEU A 34 -7.05 1.45 4.64
C LEU A 34 -6.02 1.27 5.76
N ALA A 35 -5.04 0.39 5.56
CA ALA A 35 -3.99 0.16 6.53
C ALA A 35 -3.03 1.36 6.64
N VAL A 36 -2.64 1.93 5.49
CA VAL A 36 -1.82 3.15 5.38
C VAL A 36 -2.46 4.30 6.16
N ALA A 37 -3.74 4.56 5.94
CA ALA A 37 -4.43 5.65 6.64
C ALA A 37 -4.54 5.49 8.17
N GLY A 38 -4.30 4.28 8.71
CA GLY A 38 -4.35 3.98 10.13
C GLY A 38 -3.00 3.62 10.75
N ALA A 39 -1.93 3.62 9.97
CA ALA A 39 -0.59 3.28 10.45
C ALA A 39 0.05 4.45 11.19
N ASP A 40 0.86 4.12 12.20
CA ASP A 40 1.89 5.03 12.69
C ASP A 40 3.08 5.06 11.71
N ASP A 41 4.00 6.00 11.94
CA ASP A 41 5.19 6.19 11.09
C ASP A 41 5.97 4.90 10.88
N SER A 42 6.12 4.07 11.94
CA SER A 42 6.87 2.82 11.84
C SER A 42 6.18 1.82 10.92
N HIS A 43 4.88 1.60 11.08
CA HIS A 43 4.14 0.70 10.20
C HIS A 43 4.05 1.25 8.77
N GLY A 44 3.96 2.58 8.61
CA GLY A 44 4.00 3.28 7.32
C GLY A 44 5.26 2.95 6.54
N ASP A 45 6.44 3.09 7.15
CA ASP A 45 7.74 2.79 6.53
C ASP A 45 7.83 1.33 6.04
N TRP A 46 7.33 0.38 6.83
CA TRP A 46 7.34 -1.04 6.45
C TRP A 46 6.36 -1.36 5.31
N MET A 47 5.19 -0.71 5.30
CA MET A 47 4.24 -0.84 4.19
C MET A 47 4.78 -0.21 2.91
N GLN A 48 5.40 0.97 3.01
CA GLN A 48 6.09 1.61 1.88
C GLN A 48 7.14 0.66 1.29
N THR A 49 7.99 0.09 2.15
CA THR A 49 9.01 -0.89 1.74
C THR A 49 8.37 -2.08 1.00
N GLY A 50 7.30 -2.65 1.54
CA GLY A 50 6.60 -3.79 0.89
C GLY A 50 5.99 -3.44 -0.46
N VAL A 51 5.39 -2.24 -0.59
CA VAL A 51 4.88 -1.75 -1.88
C VAL A 51 6.02 -1.60 -2.89
N HIS A 52 7.16 -1.02 -2.49
CA HIS A 52 8.34 -0.94 -3.37
C HIS A 52 8.87 -2.32 -3.77
N ASP A 53 8.97 -3.26 -2.84
CA ASP A 53 9.42 -4.63 -3.12
C ASP A 53 8.54 -5.31 -4.20
N ALA A 54 7.24 -5.06 -4.19
CA ALA A 54 6.32 -5.54 -5.22
C ALA A 54 6.55 -4.88 -6.59
N LEU A 55 6.83 -3.57 -6.62
CA LEU A 55 7.10 -2.82 -7.85
C LEU A 55 8.45 -3.21 -8.48
N MET A 56 9.44 -3.60 -7.67
CA MET A 56 10.76 -4.04 -8.13
C MET A 56 10.80 -5.53 -8.52
N GLY A 57 9.69 -6.24 -8.35
CA GLY A 57 9.56 -7.66 -8.66
C GLY A 57 9.68 -7.98 -10.16
N GLN A 58 10.05 -9.22 -10.47
CA GLN A 58 10.18 -9.74 -11.83
C GLN A 58 8.83 -10.06 -12.49
N ASP A 59 7.77 -10.18 -11.67
CA ASP A 59 6.40 -10.38 -12.14
C ASP A 59 5.83 -9.05 -12.62
N GLY A 60 5.17 -9.04 -13.78
CA GLY A 60 4.61 -7.82 -14.37
C GLY A 60 3.88 -6.97 -13.32
N VAL A 61 4.39 -5.75 -13.10
CA VAL A 61 3.95 -4.87 -12.03
C VAL A 61 2.51 -4.42 -12.29
N PRO A 62 1.56 -4.68 -11.38
CA PRO A 62 0.22 -4.12 -11.49
C PRO A 62 0.30 -2.60 -11.44
N ASP A 63 -0.56 -1.92 -12.21
CA ASP A 63 -0.62 -0.46 -12.21
C ASP A 63 -1.32 0.08 -10.94
N ILE A 64 -0.60 0.01 -9.82
CA ILE A 64 -1.06 0.48 -8.50
C ILE A 64 -1.39 1.97 -8.56
N ALA A 65 -0.64 2.75 -9.34
CA ALA A 65 -0.88 4.18 -9.50
C ALA A 65 -2.25 4.45 -10.15
N ALA A 66 -2.61 3.71 -11.21
CA ALA A 66 -3.94 3.82 -11.81
C ALA A 66 -5.06 3.41 -10.84
N VAL A 67 -4.86 2.35 -10.05
CA VAL A 67 -5.85 1.92 -9.05
C VAL A 67 -6.00 2.96 -7.93
N CYS A 68 -4.92 3.53 -7.42
CA CYS A 68 -4.97 4.63 -6.45
C CYS A 68 -5.67 5.88 -7.03
N GLY A 69 -5.43 6.21 -8.31
CA GLY A 69 -6.14 7.28 -9.00
C GLY A 69 -7.65 7.09 -9.06
N GLN A 70 -8.12 5.84 -9.14
CA GLN A 70 -9.54 5.51 -9.03
C GLN A 70 -10.03 5.62 -7.57
N LEU A 71 -9.26 5.11 -6.61
CA LEU A 71 -9.58 5.17 -5.17
C LEU A 71 -9.58 6.59 -4.60
N ALA A 72 -9.00 7.57 -5.28
CA ALA A 72 -9.12 8.99 -4.93
C ALA A 72 -10.59 9.49 -4.88
N ARG A 73 -11.53 8.72 -5.43
CA ARG A 73 -12.98 8.99 -5.40
C ARG A 73 -13.77 8.04 -4.50
N ASP A 74 -13.10 7.16 -3.74
CA ASP A 74 -13.78 6.21 -2.83
C ASP A 74 -14.62 6.99 -1.81
N PRO A 75 -15.84 6.53 -1.46
CA PRO A 75 -16.67 7.21 -0.46
C PRO A 75 -15.99 7.31 0.91
N GLU A 76 -15.11 6.37 1.26
CA GLU A 76 -14.43 6.32 2.54
C GLU A 76 -13.20 7.25 2.56
N ALA A 77 -13.20 8.22 3.47
CA ALA A 77 -12.13 9.22 3.55
C ALA A 77 -10.75 8.61 3.89
N ALA A 78 -10.73 7.55 4.68
CA ALA A 78 -9.50 6.82 5.02
C ALA A 78 -8.89 6.20 3.76
N VAL A 79 -9.70 5.54 2.92
CA VAL A 79 -9.24 4.97 1.64
C VAL A 79 -8.66 6.04 0.74
N ARG A 80 -9.34 7.18 0.59
CA ARG A 80 -8.81 8.29 -0.25
C ARG A 80 -7.47 8.80 0.24
N ARG A 81 -7.30 8.95 1.57
CA ARG A 81 -6.05 9.41 2.18
C ARG A 81 -4.92 8.40 1.94
N GLY A 82 -5.15 7.13 2.27
CA GLY A 82 -4.13 6.11 2.07
C GLY A 82 -3.76 5.91 0.59
N ALA A 83 -4.72 6.02 -0.33
CA ALA A 83 -4.44 5.98 -1.77
C ALA A 83 -3.55 7.15 -2.22
N ALA A 84 -3.73 8.34 -1.66
CA ALA A 84 -2.88 9.49 -1.93
C ALA A 84 -1.46 9.32 -1.37
N GLU A 85 -1.32 8.72 -0.18
CA GLU A 85 -0.01 8.41 0.40
C GLU A 85 0.74 7.34 -0.42
N ILE A 86 0.06 6.29 -0.87
CA ILE A 86 0.66 5.28 -1.76
C ILE A 86 1.13 5.90 -3.09
N LEU A 87 0.38 6.86 -3.66
CA LEU A 87 0.79 7.58 -4.87
C LEU A 87 2.08 8.38 -4.65
N ALA A 88 2.20 9.03 -3.50
CA ALA A 88 3.41 9.78 -3.15
C ALA A 88 4.64 8.86 -3.08
N TRP A 89 4.49 7.62 -2.59
CA TRP A 89 5.57 6.64 -2.60
C TRP A 89 6.01 6.25 -4.02
N THR A 90 5.05 6.10 -4.94
CA THR A 90 5.38 5.72 -6.32
C THR A 90 6.07 6.84 -7.10
N ASP A 91 5.72 8.10 -6.84
CA ASP A 91 6.35 9.24 -7.51
C ASP A 91 7.81 9.43 -7.07
N ASP A 92 8.14 9.12 -5.81
CA ASP A 92 9.49 9.27 -5.23
C ASP A 92 10.52 8.29 -5.82
N THR A 93 10.08 7.22 -6.51
CA THR A 93 10.98 6.27 -7.18
C THR A 93 11.57 6.76 -8.50
N THR A 94 11.16 7.94 -8.98
CA THR A 94 11.58 8.50 -10.28
C THR A 94 12.57 9.67 -10.19
N SER A 95 13.04 10.05 -9.00
CA SER A 95 14.09 11.06 -8.80
C SER A 95 15.50 10.47 -8.66
#